data_AF-A0A6V8MGK2-F1
#
_entry.id   AF-A0A6V8MGK2-F1
#
_cell.length_a   1.000
_cell.length_b   1.000
_cell.length_c   1.000
_cell.angle_alpha   90.00
_cell.angle_beta   90.00
_cell.angle_gamma   90.00
#
_symmetry.space_group_name_H-M   'P 1'
#
loop_
_entity.id
_entity.type
_entity.pdbx_description
1 polymer ?
#
loop_
_entity_poly.entity_id
_entity_poly.type
_entity_poly.pdbx_seq_one_letter_code
_entity_poly.pdbx_strand_id
1 'polypeptide(L)'
;MTGGSGALFDEGRKLYEMLLAEATDLLRNLGRLDPEGVAEVLERRQSLVDALQDFDARFRPVADSPGGAEFRAFREEITREILAVDGLVIGLAQDKQQCIRAKSSSIAKSASVGRAYDAHFGTRSHLRTSM
;
A
#
# COMPACT_ATOMS: atom_id res chain seq x y z
N MET A 1 -19.42 -9.10 -37.48
CA MET A 1 -18.23 -8.48 -36.86
C MET A 1 -18.44 -8.27 -35.36
N THR A 2 -18.79 -9.31 -34.60
CA THR A 2 -19.20 -9.21 -33.18
C THR A 2 -18.12 -9.67 -32.18
N GLY A 3 -17.01 -10.25 -32.64
CA GLY A 3 -15.98 -10.82 -31.76
C GLY A 3 -14.99 -9.82 -31.13
N GLY A 4 -14.90 -8.58 -31.63
CA GLY A 4 -13.91 -7.60 -31.15
C GLY A 4 -14.26 -6.97 -29.80
N SER A 5 -15.54 -6.69 -29.56
CA SER A 5 -15.98 -6.04 -28.31
C SER A 5 -15.99 -7.01 -27.12
N GLY A 6 -16.31 -8.29 -27.34
CA GLY A 6 -16.25 -9.30 -26.28
C GLY A 6 -14.85 -9.46 -25.70
N ALA A 7 -13.84 -9.60 -26.58
CA ALA A 7 -12.44 -9.70 -26.15
C ALA A 7 -11.96 -8.46 -25.37
N LEU A 8 -12.43 -7.27 -25.75
CA LEU A 8 -12.12 -6.03 -25.02
C LEU A 8 -12.75 -6.05 -23.61
N PHE A 9 -14.00 -6.47 -23.46
CA PHE A 9 -14.64 -6.52 -22.14
C PHE A 9 -13.98 -7.57 -21.22
N ASP A 10 -13.58 -8.72 -21.77
CA ASP A 10 -12.85 -9.75 -21.03
C ASP A 10 -11.46 -9.25 -20.57
N GLU A 11 -10.75 -8.51 -21.44
CA GLU A 11 -9.49 -7.84 -21.09
C GLU A 11 -9.70 -6.87 -19.92
N GLY A 12 -10.71 -6.00 -20.01
CA GLY A 12 -11.04 -5.05 -18.96
C GLY A 12 -11.38 -5.74 -17.64
N ARG A 13 -12.19 -6.82 -17.67
CA ARG A 13 -12.56 -7.57 -16.46
C ARG A 13 -11.33 -8.10 -15.76
N LYS A 14 -10.44 -8.73 -16.54
CA LYS A 14 -9.18 -9.26 -16.03
C LYS A 14 -8.31 -8.18 -15.38
N LEU A 15 -8.19 -7.00 -15.99
CA LEU A 15 -7.40 -5.90 -15.42
C LEU A 15 -7.94 -5.43 -14.06
N TYR A 16 -9.25 -5.26 -13.94
CA TYR A 16 -9.88 -4.87 -12.67
C TYR A 16 -9.78 -5.96 -11.60
N GLU A 17 -9.97 -7.23 -11.97
CA GLU A 17 -9.80 -8.37 -11.06
C GLU A 17 -8.35 -8.49 -10.57
N MET A 18 -7.38 -8.29 -11.47
CA MET A 18 -5.95 -8.27 -11.10
C MET A 18 -5.66 -7.13 -10.12
N LEU A 19 -6.21 -5.93 -10.35
CA LEU A 19 -6.01 -4.79 -9.45
C LEU A 19 -6.62 -5.02 -8.06
N LEU A 20 -7.81 -5.64 -7.99
CA LEU A 20 -8.44 -6.04 -6.74
C LEU A 20 -7.65 -7.13 -6.01
N ALA A 21 -7.12 -8.11 -6.75
CA ALA A 21 -6.27 -9.16 -6.19
C ALA A 21 -5.00 -8.57 -5.55
N GLU A 22 -4.32 -7.65 -6.24
CA GLU A 22 -3.15 -6.95 -5.69
C GLU A 22 -3.52 -6.10 -4.46
N ALA A 23 -4.70 -5.47 -4.43
CA ALA A 23 -5.14 -4.67 -3.29
C ALA A 23 -5.36 -5.57 -2.07
N THR A 24 -6.00 -6.71 -2.29
CA THR A 24 -6.30 -7.70 -1.27
C THR A 24 -5.03 -8.37 -0.75
N ASP A 25 -4.09 -8.67 -1.64
CA ASP A 25 -2.80 -9.24 -1.25
C ASP A 25 -1.99 -8.27 -0.40
N LEU A 26 -1.92 -7.00 -0.81
CA LEU A 26 -1.28 -5.94 -0.05
C LEU A 26 -1.90 -5.82 1.34
N LEU A 27 -3.23 -5.79 1.46
CA LEU A 27 -3.92 -5.74 2.75
C LEU A 27 -3.53 -6.91 3.67
N ARG A 28 -3.47 -8.14 3.12
CA ARG A 28 -3.13 -9.35 3.88
C ARG A 28 -1.67 -9.39 4.32
N ASN A 29 -0.77 -8.88 3.49
CA ASN A 29 0.67 -9.06 3.66
C ASN A 29 1.43 -7.82 4.14
N LEU A 30 0.81 -6.63 4.21
CA LEU A 30 1.47 -5.37 4.61
C LEU A 30 2.25 -5.47 5.93
N GLY A 31 1.77 -6.28 6.87
CA GLY A 31 2.45 -6.52 8.15
C GLY A 31 3.78 -7.27 8.01
N ARG A 32 3.91 -8.12 6.99
CA ARG A 32 5.04 -9.02 6.73
C ARG A 32 6.03 -8.49 5.70
N LEU A 33 5.59 -7.58 4.83
CA LEU A 33 6.44 -6.97 3.83
C LEU A 33 7.45 -6.02 4.50
N ASP A 34 8.69 -6.11 4.01
CA ASP A 34 9.72 -5.09 4.21
C ASP A 34 9.48 -3.91 3.25
N PRO A 35 10.22 -2.80 3.40
CA PRO A 35 10.03 -1.62 2.56
C PRO A 35 10.17 -1.89 1.06
N GLU A 36 11.15 -2.71 0.68
CA GLU A 36 11.40 -3.12 -0.70
C GLU A 36 10.22 -3.92 -1.25
N GLY A 37 9.70 -4.91 -0.52
CA GLY A 37 8.54 -5.69 -0.93
C GLY A 37 7.26 -4.86 -1.04
N VAL A 38 7.08 -3.84 -0.18
CA VAL A 38 5.98 -2.87 -0.35
C VAL A 38 6.16 -2.07 -1.65
N ALA A 39 7.38 -1.60 -1.94
CA ALA A 39 7.65 -0.82 -3.15
C ALA A 39 7.37 -1.63 -4.43
N GLU A 40 7.79 -2.89 -4.48
CA GLU A 40 7.53 -3.78 -5.62
C GLU A 40 6.04 -4.00 -5.87
N VAL A 41 5.24 -4.20 -4.80
CA VAL A 41 3.78 -4.34 -4.92
C VAL A 41 3.17 -3.05 -5.46
N LEU A 42 3.59 -1.89 -4.96
CA LEU A 42 3.08 -0.59 -5.42
C LEU A 42 3.46 -0.32 -6.88
N GLU A 43 4.65 -0.72 -7.33
CA GLU A 43 5.09 -0.59 -8.72
C GLU A 43 4.26 -1.46 -9.67
N ARG A 44 4.01 -2.72 -9.30
CA ARG A 44 3.10 -3.60 -10.07
C ARG A 44 1.68 -3.02 -10.13
N ARG A 45 1.18 -2.49 -9.02
CA ARG A 45 -0.14 -1.80 -8.98
C ARG A 45 -0.17 -0.58 -9.89
N GLN A 46 0.88 0.23 -9.90
CA GLN A 46 0.96 1.39 -10.79
C GLN A 46 0.90 0.95 -12.26
N SER A 47 1.62 -0.10 -12.63
CA SER A 47 1.57 -0.64 -13.99
C SER A 47 0.17 -1.13 -14.40
N LEU A 48 -0.60 -1.70 -13.47
CA LEU A 48 -2.00 -2.09 -13.72
C LEU A 48 -2.92 -0.86 -13.89
N VAL A 49 -2.70 0.19 -13.10
CA VAL A 49 -3.45 1.45 -13.23
C VAL A 49 -3.17 2.09 -14.58
N ASP A 50 -1.92 2.12 -15.02
CA ASP A 50 -1.55 2.67 -16.33
C ASP A 50 -2.21 1.86 -17.47
N ALA A 51 -2.19 0.52 -17.39
CA ALA A 51 -2.89 -0.34 -18.34
C ALA A 51 -4.41 -0.13 -18.35
N LEU A 52 -5.02 0.16 -17.19
CA LEU A 52 -6.44 0.49 -17.08
C LEU A 52 -6.78 1.84 -17.72
N GLN A 53 -5.88 2.84 -17.63
CA GLN A 53 -6.07 4.12 -18.32
C GLN A 53 -6.07 3.95 -19.84
N ASP A 54 -5.14 3.14 -20.36
CA ASP A 54 -5.08 2.79 -21.79
C ASP A 54 -6.31 1.99 -22.23
N PHE A 55 -6.79 1.08 -21.38
CA PHE A 55 -8.04 0.36 -21.59
C PHE A 55 -9.25 1.31 -21.64
N ASP A 56 -9.38 2.25 -20.69
CA ASP A 56 -10.52 3.18 -20.63
C ASP A 56 -10.62 4.04 -21.90
N ALA A 57 -9.49 4.43 -22.49
CA ALA A 57 -9.44 5.12 -23.78
C ALA A 57 -10.02 4.28 -24.93
N ARG A 58 -9.74 2.97 -24.95
CA ARG A 58 -10.27 2.00 -25.92
C ARG A 58 -11.72 1.62 -25.65
N PHE A 59 -12.15 1.67 -24.39
CA PHE A 59 -13.52 1.35 -23.97
C PHE A 59 -14.52 2.46 -24.32
N ARG A 60 -14.11 3.73 -24.22
CA ARG A 60 -14.98 4.90 -24.43
C ARG A 60 -15.84 4.85 -25.73
N PRO A 61 -15.32 4.45 -26.90
CA PRO A 61 -16.12 4.37 -28.13
C PRO A 61 -17.22 3.30 -28.13
N VAL A 62 -17.10 2.27 -27.28
CA VAL A 62 -18.03 1.14 -27.23
C VAL A 62 -18.87 1.10 -25.94
N ALA A 63 -18.73 2.11 -25.09
CA ALA A 63 -19.34 2.14 -23.76
C ALA A 63 -20.87 2.01 -23.79
N ASP A 64 -21.53 2.61 -24.79
CA ASP A 64 -23.00 2.62 -24.90
C ASP A 64 -23.58 1.39 -25.61
N SER A 65 -22.74 0.42 -25.97
CA SER A 65 -23.22 -0.90 -26.39
C SER A 65 -23.85 -1.66 -25.22
N PRO A 66 -24.74 -2.65 -25.47
CA PRO A 66 -25.30 -3.49 -24.42
C PRO A 66 -24.23 -4.14 -23.52
N GLY A 67 -23.18 -4.70 -24.11
CA GLY A 67 -22.04 -5.27 -23.35
C GLY A 67 -21.23 -4.20 -22.60
N GLY A 68 -21.16 -2.97 -23.13
CA GLY A 68 -20.55 -1.84 -22.44
C GLY A 68 -21.33 -1.41 -21.20
N ALA A 69 -22.67 -1.46 -21.23
CA ALA A 69 -23.50 -1.19 -20.06
C ALA A 69 -23.28 -2.21 -18.93
N GLU A 70 -23.24 -3.50 -19.27
CA GLU A 70 -22.91 -4.57 -18.31
C GLU A 70 -21.50 -4.41 -17.73
N PHE A 71 -20.53 -4.10 -18.60
CA PHE A 71 -19.16 -3.87 -18.17
C PHE A 71 -19.02 -2.65 -17.24
N ARG A 72 -19.76 -1.55 -17.48
CA ARG A 72 -19.76 -0.38 -16.57
C ARG A 72 -20.28 -0.73 -15.18
N ALA A 73 -21.37 -1.51 -15.10
CA ALA A 73 -21.91 -1.93 -13.81
C ALA A 73 -20.88 -2.76 -13.02
N PHE A 74 -20.25 -3.73 -13.69
CA PHE A 74 -19.13 -4.49 -13.12
C PHE A 74 -17.98 -3.57 -12.68
N ARG A 75 -17.57 -2.63 -13.53
CA ARG A 75 -16.50 -1.66 -13.26
C ARG A 75 -16.76 -0.84 -12.01
N GLU A 76 -17.98 -0.33 -11.86
CA GLU A 76 -18.39 0.47 -10.70
C GLU A 76 -18.42 -0.34 -9.41
N GLU A 77 -18.86 -1.59 -9.46
CA GLU A 77 -18.82 -2.51 -8.33
C GLU A 77 -17.38 -2.80 -7.90
N ILE A 78 -16.55 -3.28 -8.82
CA ILE A 78 -15.18 -3.69 -8.49
C ILE A 78 -14.29 -2.49 -8.09
N THR A 79 -14.52 -1.31 -8.65
CA THR A 79 -13.82 -0.08 -8.24
C THR A 79 -14.18 0.29 -6.79
N ARG A 80 -15.45 0.15 -6.38
CA ARG A 80 -15.83 0.39 -4.98
C ARG A 80 -15.16 -0.59 -4.03
N GLU A 81 -15.04 -1.86 -4.41
CA GLU A 81 -14.32 -2.86 -3.63
C GLU A 81 -12.82 -2.53 -3.50
N ILE A 82 -12.17 -2.18 -4.62
CA ILE A 82 -10.76 -1.76 -4.62
C ILE A 82 -10.55 -0.59 -3.66
N LEU A 83 -11.37 0.46 -3.76
CA LEU A 83 -11.28 1.64 -2.89
C LEU A 83 -11.51 1.31 -1.41
N ALA A 84 -12.43 0.39 -1.10
CA ALA A 84 -12.66 -0.06 0.26
C ALA A 84 -11.43 -0.78 0.83
N VAL A 85 -10.82 -1.67 0.04
CA VAL A 85 -9.61 -2.39 0.44
C VAL A 85 -8.42 -1.43 0.60
N ASP A 86 -8.22 -0.51 -0.35
CA ASP A 86 -7.16 0.50 -0.27
C ASP A 86 -7.31 1.41 0.96
N GLY A 87 -8.54 1.77 1.33
CA GLY A 87 -8.82 2.50 2.56
C GLY A 87 -8.33 1.76 3.82
N LEU A 88 -8.52 0.44 3.87
CA LEU A 88 -8.02 -0.41 4.96
C LEU A 88 -6.49 -0.51 4.96
N VAL A 89 -5.87 -0.65 3.78
CA VAL A 89 -4.40 -0.66 3.63
C VAL A 89 -3.80 0.62 4.17
N ILE A 90 -4.35 1.78 3.78
CA ILE A 90 -3.89 3.10 4.22
C ILE A 90 -4.03 3.23 5.75
N GLY A 91 -5.17 2.85 6.32
CA GLY A 91 -5.37 2.86 7.77
C GLY A 91 -4.32 2.02 8.50
N LEU A 92 -4.08 0.79 8.04
CA LEU A 92 -3.08 -0.10 8.64
C LEU A 92 -1.65 0.46 8.53
N ALA A 93 -1.31 1.08 7.39
CA ALA A 93 -0.02 1.73 7.19
C ALA A 93 0.19 2.91 8.15
N GLN A 94 -0.85 3.75 8.33
CA GLN A 94 -0.82 4.89 9.24
C GLN A 94 -0.66 4.46 10.70
N ASP A 95 -1.40 3.44 11.14
CA ASP A 95 -1.28 2.88 12.49
C ASP A 95 0.13 2.33 12.75
N LYS A 96 0.72 1.61 11.77
CA LYS A 96 2.09 1.10 11.85
C LYS A 96 3.10 2.27 11.96
N GLN A 97 2.93 3.32 11.16
CA GLN A 97 3.76 4.52 11.22
C GLN A 97 3.67 5.22 12.58
N GLN A 98 2.47 5.33 13.16
CA GLN A 98 2.26 5.92 14.49
C GLN A 98 2.94 5.09 15.59
N CYS A 99 2.82 3.76 15.53
CA CYS A 99 3.49 2.85 16.47
C CYS A 99 5.01 2.99 16.42
N ILE A 100 5.60 3.05 15.21
CA ILE A 100 7.04 3.26 15.02
C ILE A 100 7.46 4.61 15.63
N ARG A 101 6.74 5.70 15.34
CA ARG A 101 7.03 7.02 15.92
C ARG A 101 7.01 7.01 17.45
N ALA A 102 5.98 6.40 18.04
CA ALA A 102 5.86 6.29 19.50
C ALA A 102 7.03 5.52 20.12
N LYS A 103 7.43 4.39 19.52
CA LYS A 103 8.58 3.60 19.97
C LYS A 103 9.91 4.35 19.83
N SER A 104 10.13 5.02 18.70
CA SER A 104 11.33 5.85 18.48
C SER A 104 11.44 6.98 19.51
N SER A 105 10.33 7.65 19.83
CA SER A 105 10.31 8.65 20.90
C SER A 105 10.64 8.05 22.27
N SER A 106 10.16 6.83 22.57
CA SER A 106 10.53 6.12 23.80
C SER A 106 12.03 5.83 23.87
N ILE A 107 12.62 5.34 22.78
CA ILE A 107 14.07 5.07 22.69
C ILE A 107 14.88 6.35 22.90
N ALA A 108 14.48 7.47 22.27
CA ALA A 108 15.14 8.76 22.45
C ALA A 108 15.13 9.22 23.91
N LYS A 109 14.00 9.03 24.63
CA LYS A 109 13.90 9.30 26.06
C LYS A 109 14.82 8.37 26.87
N SER A 110 14.84 7.08 26.59
CA SER A 110 15.74 6.12 27.26
C SER A 110 17.21 6.48 27.06
N ALA A 111 17.61 6.89 25.85
CA ALA A 111 18.97 7.35 25.58
C ALA A 111 19.31 8.64 26.35
N SER A 112 18.34 9.56 26.50
CA SER A 112 18.52 10.76 27.33
C SER A 112 18.70 10.43 28.81
N VAL A 113 17.92 9.48 29.34
CA VAL A 113 18.06 9.01 30.74
C VAL A 113 19.41 8.32 30.94
N GLY A 114 19.84 7.47 29.99
CA GLY A 114 21.16 6.84 30.03
C GLY A 114 22.29 7.87 30.07
N ARG A 115 22.26 8.87 29.18
CA ARG A 115 23.26 9.97 29.20
C ARG A 115 23.25 10.77 30.51
N ALA A 116 22.08 11.04 31.08
CA ALA A 116 21.97 11.72 32.37
C ALA A 116 22.54 10.86 33.50
N TYR A 117 22.28 9.56 33.48
CA TYR A 117 22.84 8.61 34.43
C TYR A 117 24.37 8.53 34.32
N ASP A 118 24.91 8.40 33.10
CA ASP A 118 26.36 8.39 32.85
C ASP A 118 27.01 9.72 33.26
N ALA A 119 26.35 10.86 33.04
CA ALA A 119 26.84 12.15 33.50
C ALA A 119 26.82 12.31 35.03
N HIS A 120 25.88 11.69 35.74
CA HIS A 120 25.78 11.75 37.19
C HIS A 120 26.66 10.73 37.93
N PHE A 121 26.88 9.55 37.33
CA PHE A 121 27.58 8.44 37.99
C PHE A 121 28.90 8.04 37.31
N GLY A 122 29.09 8.30 36.02
CA GLY A 122 30.32 7.99 35.28
C GLY A 122 31.51 8.88 35.67
N THR A 123 31.27 10.12 36.11
CA THR A 123 32.34 11.05 36.53
C THR A 123 33.01 10.64 37.85
N ARG A 124 32.39 9.76 38.65
CA ARG A 124 32.97 9.26 39.91
C ARG A 124 33.96 8.10 39.72
N SER A 125 34.05 7.51 38.52
CA SER A 125 34.95 6.38 38.26
C SER A 125 36.41 6.77 38.04
N HIS A 126 36.72 8.05 37.76
CA HIS A 126 38.10 8.48 37.44
C HIS A 126 38.89 9.02 38.64
N LEU A 127 38.29 9.14 39.83
CA LEU A 127 38.97 9.64 41.04
C LEU A 127 39.58 8.53 41.91
N ARG A 128 39.64 7.29 41.42
CA ARG A 128 40.09 6.12 42.22
C ARG A 128 41.22 5.33 41.56
N THR A 129 42.15 6.03 40.89
CA THR A 129 43.42 5.43 40.44
C THR A 129 44.54 6.48 40.52
N SER A 130 44.83 6.94 41.73
CA SER A 130 46.11 7.56 42.08
C SER A 130 46.34 7.37 43.57
N MET A 131 46.73 6.14 43.93
CA MET A 131 47.50 5.81 45.13
C MET A 131 48.35 4.60 44.80
#